data_AF-A0A380BHT8-F1
#
_entry.id   AF-A0A380BHT8-F1
#
_cell.length_a   1.000
_cell.length_b   1.000
_cell.length_c   1.000
_cell.angle_alpha   90.00
_cell.angle_beta   90.00
_cell.angle_gamma   90.00
#
_symmetry.space_group_name_H-M   'P 1'
#
loop_
_entity.id
_entity.type
_entity.pdbx_description
1 polymer ?
#
loop_
_entity_poly.entity_id
_entity_poly.type
_entity_poly.pdbx_seq_one_letter_code
_entity_poly.pdbx_strand_id
1 'polypeptide(L)' 'MAIPTNKAQLLKAIKSNYDKLQKELADIPLADTAIPELEGHAKDTYMSVHNLVSYLIGWGRAGS' A
#
# COMPACT_ATOMS: atom_id res chain seq x y z
N MET A 1 6.35 6.97 -11.94
CA MET A 1 7.07 7.79 -10.93
C MET A 1 8.57 7.63 -11.19
N ALA A 2 9.36 8.70 -11.13
CA ALA A 2 10.81 8.60 -11.23
C ALA A 2 11.38 7.92 -9.98
N ILE A 3 12.40 7.06 -10.14
CA ILE A 3 13.10 6.44 -9.01
C ILE A 3 13.94 7.53 -8.32
N PRO A 4 13.77 7.77 -7.01
CA PRO A 4 14.57 8.74 -6.27
C PRO A 4 16.07 8.42 -6.34
N THR A 5 16.91 9.41 -6.62
CA THR A 5 18.36 9.21 -6.77
C THR A 5 19.17 9.67 -5.56
N ASN A 6 18.52 10.26 -4.55
CA ASN A 6 19.18 10.71 -3.32
C ASN A 6 18.24 10.64 -2.11
N LYS A 7 18.84 10.76 -0.92
CA LYS A 7 18.15 10.66 0.38
C LYS A 7 16.96 11.63 0.51
N ALA A 8 17.13 12.89 0.11
CA ALA A 8 16.08 13.90 0.22
C ALA A 8 14.88 13.58 -0.69
N GLN A 9 15.16 13.17 -1.93
CA GLN A 9 14.14 12.71 -2.86
C GLN A 9 13.44 11.44 -2.36
N LEU A 10 14.18 10.48 -1.80
CA LEU A 10 13.61 9.25 -1.26
C LEU A 10 12.63 9.54 -0.12
N LEU A 11 13.05 10.35 0.86
CA LEU A 11 12.20 10.73 1.99
C LEU A 11 10.93 11.47 1.53
N LYS A 12 11.08 12.38 0.56
CA LYS A 12 9.93 13.10 -0.04
C LYS A 12 8.98 12.14 -0.75
N ALA A 13 9.51 11.18 -1.51
CA ALA A 13 8.71 10.20 -2.23
C ALA A 13 7.96 9.27 -1.27
N ILE A 14 8.62 8.77 -0.22
CA ILE A 14 7.98 7.95 0.82
C ILE A 14 6.82 8.73 1.46
N LYS A 15 7.06 9.95 1.93
CA LYS A 15 6.03 10.77 2.59
C LYS A 15 4.86 11.05 1.64
N SER A 16 5.15 11.50 0.42
CA SER A 16 4.10 11.83 -0.55
C SER A 16 3.27 10.62 -0.96
N ASN A 17 3.87 9.43 -1.09
CA ASN A 17 3.15 8.22 -1.47
C ASN A 17 2.32 7.70 -0.29
N TYR A 18 2.87 7.74 0.92
CA TYR A 18 2.17 7.37 2.13
C TYR A 18 0.96 8.29 2.39
N ASP A 19 1.12 9.61 2.26
CA ASP A 19 0.03 10.57 2.46
C ASP A 19 -1.13 10.35 1.48
N LYS A 20 -0.83 9.93 0.24
CA LYS A 20 -1.86 9.56 -0.74
C LYS A 20 -2.54 8.26 -0.35
N LEU A 21 -1.75 7.21 -0.06
CA LEU A 21 -2.28 5.91 0.35
C LEU A 21 -3.18 6.04 1.59
N GLN A 22 -2.77 6.82 2.58
CA GLN A 22 -3.56 7.02 3.81
C GLN A 22 -4.92 7.65 3.52
N LYS A 23 -4.99 8.63 2.61
CA LYS A 23 -6.26 9.27 2.23
C LYS A 23 -7.19 8.28 1.55
N GLU A 24 -6.69 7.55 0.56
CA GLU A 24 -7.47 6.53 -0.15
C GLU A 24 -8.00 5.46 0.83
N LEU A 25 -7.17 5.01 1.77
CA LEU A 25 -7.59 4.03 2.78
C LEU A 25 -8.61 4.59 3.79
N ALA A 26 -8.55 5.88 4.10
CA ALA A 26 -9.47 6.52 5.03
C ALA A 26 -10.88 6.67 4.45
N ASP A 27 -11.00 6.74 3.13
CA ASP A 27 -12.28 6.85 2.42
C ASP A 27 -13.02 5.50 2.31
N ILE A 28 -12.37 4.38 2.63
CA ILE A 28 -12.94 3.02 2.52
C ILE A 28 -13.71 2.65 3.80
N PRO A 29 -15.00 2.29 3.71
CA PRO A 29 -15.75 1.78 4.85
C PRO A 29 -15.14 0.50 5.41
N LEU A 30 -15.06 0.39 6.74
CA LEU A 30 -14.47 -0.78 7.40
C LEU A 30 -15.12 -2.10 6.99
N ALA A 31 -16.44 -2.10 6.75
CA ALA A 31 -17.19 -3.28 6.30
C ALA A 31 -16.67 -3.84 4.96
N ASP A 32 -16.13 -2.96 4.10
CA ASP A 32 -15.69 -3.33 2.75
C ASP A 32 -14.21 -3.75 2.72
N THR A 33 -13.46 -3.45 3.78
CA THR A 33 -12.00 -3.70 3.82
C THR A 33 -11.61 -5.17 3.71
N ALA A 34 -12.52 -6.09 4.05
CA ALA A 34 -12.30 -7.54 3.98
C ALA A 34 -12.81 -8.19 2.69
N ILE A 35 -13.46 -7.42 1.80
CA ILE A 35 -14.04 -7.96 0.57
C ILE A 35 -12.92 -8.22 -0.46
N PRO A 36 -12.80 -9.43 -1.02
CA PRO A 36 -11.75 -9.79 -1.97
C PRO A 36 -12.11 -9.38 -3.41
N GLU A 37 -12.15 -8.07 -3.66
CA GLU A 37 -12.50 -7.49 -4.97
C GLU A 37 -11.31 -6.94 -5.75
N LEU A 38 -10.13 -6.80 -5.12
CA LEU A 38 -8.93 -6.32 -5.80
C LEU A 38 -8.21 -7.47 -6.48
N GLU A 39 -7.74 -7.27 -7.70
CA GLU A 39 -6.85 -8.24 -8.34
C GLU A 39 -5.58 -8.45 -7.51
N GLY A 40 -5.23 -9.71 -7.31
CA GLY A 40 -4.08 -10.14 -6.56
C GLY A 40 -2.77 -10.02 -7.35
N HIS A 41 -1.65 -10.12 -6.66
CA HIS A 41 -0.32 -10.06 -7.31
C HIS A 41 -0.03 -11.27 -8.21
N ALA A 42 -0.68 -12.41 -7.94
CA ALA A 42 -0.66 -13.57 -8.82
C ALA A 42 -1.86 -13.53 -9.76
N LYS A 43 -1.67 -13.99 -11.00
CA LYS A 43 -2.73 -14.03 -12.00
C LYS A 43 -3.94 -14.82 -11.46
N ASP A 44 -5.14 -14.31 -11.73
CA ASP A 44 -6.42 -14.92 -11.36
C ASP A 44 -6.64 -15.09 -9.84
N THR A 45 -5.89 -14.34 -9.02
CA THR A 45 -6.13 -14.25 -7.58
C THR A 45 -6.81 -12.93 -7.26
N TYR A 46 -7.55 -12.90 -6.15
CA TYR A 46 -8.13 -11.68 -5.60
C TYR A 46 -7.66 -11.50 -4.16
N MET A 47 -7.62 -10.25 -3.73
CA MET A 47 -7.27 -9.87 -2.38
C MET A 47 -8.18 -8.76 -1.87
N SER A 48 -8.29 -8.68 -0.55
CA SER A 48 -8.98 -7.56 0.09
C SER A 48 -8.02 -6.40 0.36
N VAL A 49 -8.57 -5.22 0.62
CA VAL A 49 -7.79 -4.06 1.09
C VAL A 49 -7.01 -4.42 2.37
N HIS A 50 -7.62 -5.20 3.27
CA HIS A 50 -6.97 -5.73 4.47
C HIS A 50 -5.73 -6.58 4.14
N ASN A 51 -5.80 -7.43 3.11
CA ASN A 51 -4.65 -8.22 2.68
C ASN A 51 -3.53 -7.34 2.11
N LEU A 52 -3.89 -6.34 1.29
CA LEU A 52 -2.93 -5.38 0.72
C LEU A 52 -2.19 -4.61 1.82
N VAL A 53 -2.91 -4.07 2.80
CA VAL A 53 -2.29 -3.33 3.93
C VAL A 53 -1.38 -4.25 4.74
N SER A 54 -1.82 -5.49 5.02
CA SER A 54 -1.02 -6.48 5.73
C SER A 54 0.29 -6.81 5.00
N TYR A 55 0.23 -6.94 3.67
CA TYR A 55 1.40 -7.15 2.82
C TYR A 55 2.40 -5.98 2.90
N LEU A 56 1.92 -4.73 2.79
CA LEU A 56 2.77 -3.54 2.90
C LEU A 56 3.44 -3.42 4.27
N ILE A 57 2.72 -3.72 5.35
CA ILE A 57 3.28 -3.76 6.71
C ILE A 57 4.34 -4.86 6.83
N GLY A 58 4.09 -6.04 6.26
CA GLY A 58 5.04 -7.14 6.23
C GLY A 58 6.37 -6.76 5.57
N TRP A 59 6.32 -6.11 4.41
CA TRP A 59 7.52 -5.60 3.72
C TRP A 59 8.29 -4.56 4.53
N GLY A 60 7.58 -3.65 5.21
CA GLY A 60 8.21 -2.64 6.06
C GLY A 60 8.94 -3.23 7.27
N ARG A 61 8.43 -4.34 7.81
CA ARG A 61 9.03 -5.04 8.96
C ARG A 61 10.11 -6.05 8.59
N ALA A 62 10.04 -6.64 7.41
CA ALA A 62 11.04 -7.61 6.97
C ALA A 62 12.46 -7.02 6.83
N GLY A 63 12.57 -5.69 6.71
CA GLY A 63 13.83 -4.96 6.63
C GLY A 63 14.31 -4.31 7.93
N SER A 64 13.62 -4.52 9.07
CA SER A 64 14.05 -4.07 10.40
C SER A 64 14.68 -5.20 11.20
#